data_AF-A0A482VZD0-F1
#
_entry.id   AF-A0A482VZD0-F1
#
_cell.length_a   1.000
_cell.length_b   1.000
_cell.length_c   1.000
_cell.angle_alpha   90.00
_cell.angle_beta   90.00
_cell.angle_gamma   90.00
#
_symmetry.space_group_name_H-M   'P 1'
#
loop_
_entity.id
_entity.type
_entity.pdbx_description
1 polymer ?
#
loop_
_entity_poly.entity_id
_entity_poly.type
_entity_poly.pdbx_seq_one_letter_code
_entity_poly.pdbx_strand_id
1 'polypeptide(L)'
;KYFTWNSNTFSDPIGLQETIASTNRKLVTIIDPHIKAEPGYNVYDGALAADLFVKSADGSVFQGSCWPGTSSWMDFLNPAARDFYGSMYSYENFVNSTPTLAGIWNDMNEPSVFDNSLENTLPADSIHFGGVTNREIHNMYGYLHVK
;
A
#
# COMPACT_ATOMS: atom_id res chain seq x y z
N LYS A 1 -6.84 -6.38 -0.10
CA LYS A 1 -6.47 -5.69 -1.36
C LYS A 1 -6.87 -4.24 -1.17
N TYR A 2 -5.91 -3.34 -1.07
CA TYR A 2 -6.18 -1.91 -0.95
C TYR A 2 -6.76 -1.35 -2.25
N PHE A 3 -7.31 -0.13 -2.23
CA PHE A 3 -7.98 0.48 -3.40
C PHE A 3 -9.12 -0.37 -3.99
N THR A 4 -9.74 -1.23 -3.18
CA THR A 4 -10.91 -2.04 -3.57
C THR A 4 -11.96 -2.03 -2.46
N TRP A 5 -13.21 -2.37 -2.82
CA TRP A 5 -14.31 -2.54 -1.88
C TRP A 5 -14.73 -4.01 -1.84
N ASN A 6 -15.06 -4.52 -0.66
CA ASN A 6 -15.61 -5.87 -0.56
C ASN A 6 -17.05 -5.85 -1.07
N SER A 7 -17.33 -6.54 -2.18
CA SER A 7 -18.65 -6.52 -2.84
C SER A 7 -19.78 -7.13 -2.02
N ASN A 8 -19.49 -7.94 -1.00
CA ASN A 8 -20.50 -8.58 -0.16
C ASN A 8 -20.92 -7.68 1.01
N THR A 9 -19.97 -6.97 1.63
CA THR A 9 -20.25 -6.12 2.80
C THR A 9 -20.35 -4.63 2.45
N PHE A 10 -19.79 -4.22 1.32
CA PHE A 10 -19.83 -2.86 0.75
C PHE A 10 -20.26 -2.95 -0.72
N SER A 11 -21.46 -3.48 -0.95
CA SER A 11 -22.01 -3.71 -2.30
C SER A 11 -22.34 -2.42 -3.06
N ASP A 12 -22.67 -1.34 -2.34
CA ASP A 12 -22.92 0.00 -2.87
C ASP A 12 -22.07 1.06 -2.11
N PRO A 13 -20.76 1.13 -2.39
CA PRO A 13 -19.87 2.08 -1.71
C PRO A 13 -20.19 3.54 -2.05
N ILE A 14 -20.82 3.81 -3.21
CA ILE A 14 -21.23 5.17 -3.59
C ILE A 14 -22.42 5.60 -2.72
N GLY A 15 -23.47 4.79 -2.62
CA GLY A 15 -24.64 5.09 -1.77
C GLY A 15 -24.28 5.21 -0.29
N LEU A 16 -23.31 4.42 0.21
CA LEU A 16 -22.74 4.59 1.54
C LEU A 16 -22.15 6.01 1.73
N GLN A 17 -21.31 6.43 0.79
CA GLN A 17 -20.67 7.75 0.82
C GLN A 17 -21.69 8.88 0.68
N GLU A 18 -22.72 8.73 -0.16
CA GLU A 18 -23.80 9.71 -0.27
C GLU A 18 -24.58 9.85 1.04
N THR A 19 -24.88 8.73 1.71
CA THR A 19 -25.54 8.72 3.02
C THR A 19 -24.70 9.46 4.06
N ILE A 20 -23.39 9.23 4.09
CA ILE A 20 -22.46 9.94 4.99
C ILE A 20 -22.47 11.45 4.68
N ALA A 21 -22.35 11.81 3.40
CA ALA A 21 -22.33 13.19 2.94
C ALA A 21 -23.61 13.96 3.28
N SER A 22 -24.77 13.29 3.24
CA SER A 22 -26.08 13.90 3.57
C SER A 22 -26.15 14.46 4.99
N THR A 23 -25.23 14.02 5.87
CA THR A 23 -25.12 14.48 7.26
C THR A 23 -23.92 15.39 7.52
N ASN A 24 -23.30 15.96 6.47
CA ASN A 24 -22.08 16.77 6.53
C ASN A 24 -20.88 16.04 7.18
N ARG A 25 -20.84 14.71 7.07
CA ARG A 25 -19.73 13.87 7.54
C ARG A 25 -18.84 13.45 6.37
N LYS A 26 -17.67 12.93 6.71
CA LYS A 26 -16.66 12.42 5.77
C LYS A 26 -16.29 10.98 6.11
N LEU A 27 -15.74 10.28 5.12
CA LEU A 27 -15.22 8.92 5.26
C LEU A 27 -13.69 8.95 5.22
N VAL A 28 -13.07 8.10 6.03
CA VAL A 28 -11.64 7.76 5.97
C VAL A 28 -11.54 6.26 5.71
N THR A 29 -10.69 5.86 4.77
CA THR A 29 -10.40 4.44 4.49
C THR A 29 -8.94 4.13 4.80
N ILE A 30 -8.68 2.92 5.28
CA ILE A 30 -7.33 2.43 5.54
C ILE A 30 -6.63 2.00 4.24
N ILE A 31 -5.36 2.38 4.07
CA ILE A 31 -4.48 2.00 2.96
C ILE A 31 -3.06 1.78 3.51
N ASP A 32 -2.59 0.54 3.44
CA ASP A 32 -1.29 0.13 4.00
C ASP A 32 -0.27 -0.18 2.89
N PRO A 33 1.04 -0.16 3.19
CA PRO A 33 2.07 -0.24 2.16
C PRO A 33 2.32 -1.65 1.60
N HIS A 34 1.71 -2.68 2.17
CA HIS A 34 1.89 -4.08 1.77
C HIS A 34 0.82 -4.50 0.76
N ILE A 35 1.24 -4.92 -0.43
CA ILE A 35 0.37 -5.21 -1.57
C ILE A 35 0.26 -6.72 -1.71
N LYS A 36 -0.97 -7.25 -1.63
CA LYS A 36 -1.24 -8.68 -1.81
C LYS A 36 -0.60 -9.17 -3.11
N ALA A 37 0.28 -10.17 -3.02
CA ALA A 37 0.96 -10.76 -4.16
C ALA A 37 0.04 -11.72 -4.91
N GLU A 38 -0.86 -11.16 -5.72
CA GLU A 38 -1.87 -11.91 -6.46
C GLU A 38 -1.96 -11.43 -7.91
N PRO A 39 -1.66 -12.29 -8.90
CA PRO A 39 -1.84 -11.95 -10.31
C PRO A 39 -3.28 -11.55 -10.64
N GLY A 40 -3.45 -10.53 -11.46
CA GLY A 40 -4.75 -9.94 -11.82
C GLY A 40 -5.22 -8.86 -10.85
N TYR A 41 -4.47 -8.57 -9.77
CA TYR A 41 -4.71 -7.41 -8.93
C TYR A 41 -3.91 -6.22 -9.47
N ASN A 42 -4.62 -5.27 -10.11
CA ASN A 42 -4.01 -4.16 -10.86
C ASN A 42 -2.89 -3.40 -10.13
N VAL A 43 -3.01 -3.20 -8.81
CA VAL A 43 -1.96 -2.50 -8.03
C VAL A 43 -0.70 -3.35 -7.94
N TYR A 44 -0.85 -4.65 -7.71
CA TYR A 44 0.28 -5.58 -7.66
C TYR A 44 0.93 -5.74 -9.03
N ASP A 45 0.13 -6.02 -10.06
CA ASP A 45 0.63 -6.24 -11.41
C ASP A 45 1.33 -4.99 -11.97
N GLY A 46 0.75 -3.81 -11.75
CA GLY A 46 1.34 -2.53 -12.18
C GLY A 46 2.66 -2.23 -11.46
N ALA A 47 2.70 -2.42 -10.14
CA ALA A 47 3.92 -2.21 -9.37
C ALA A 47 5.03 -3.22 -9.70
N LEU A 48 4.65 -4.48 -9.95
CA LEU A 48 5.58 -5.52 -10.37
C LEU A 48 6.16 -5.21 -11.76
N ALA A 49 5.32 -4.82 -12.71
CA ALA A 49 5.74 -4.51 -14.08
C ALA A 49 6.67 -3.30 -14.17
N ALA A 50 6.53 -2.34 -13.25
CA ALA A 50 7.36 -1.15 -13.18
C ALA A 50 8.53 -1.26 -12.18
N ASP A 51 8.80 -2.44 -11.61
CA ASP A 51 9.90 -2.69 -10.65
C ASP A 51 9.86 -1.75 -9.43
N LEU A 52 8.68 -1.61 -8.81
CA LEU A 52 8.40 -0.63 -7.76
C LEU A 52 8.41 -1.23 -6.33
N PHE A 53 8.72 -2.51 -6.17
CA PHE A 53 8.75 -3.16 -4.87
C PHE A 53 10.15 -3.17 -4.24
N VAL A 54 10.18 -3.20 -2.91
CA VAL A 54 11.40 -3.50 -2.14
C VAL A 54 11.91 -4.88 -2.55
N LYS A 55 13.24 -5.02 -2.64
CA LYS A 55 13.90 -6.26 -3.03
C LYS A 55 14.54 -6.97 -1.85
N SER A 56 14.61 -8.28 -1.93
CA SER A 56 15.45 -9.11 -1.04
C SER A 56 16.94 -8.89 -1.34
N ALA A 57 17.81 -9.38 -0.47
CA ALA A 57 19.27 -9.26 -0.64
C ALA A 57 19.80 -9.91 -1.94
N ASP A 58 19.08 -10.90 -2.49
CA ASP A 58 19.40 -11.56 -3.76
C ASP A 58 18.88 -10.81 -5.00
N GLY A 59 18.21 -9.67 -4.80
CA GLY A 59 17.62 -8.85 -5.86
C GLY A 59 16.23 -9.28 -6.33
N SER A 60 15.67 -10.37 -5.79
CA SER A 60 14.27 -10.73 -6.04
C SER A 60 13.30 -9.76 -5.36
N VAL A 61 12.05 -9.68 -5.83
CA VAL A 61 11.01 -8.90 -5.13
C VAL A 61 10.79 -9.50 -3.74
N PHE A 62 10.87 -8.66 -2.70
CA PHE A 62 10.63 -9.12 -1.34
C PHE A 62 9.17 -9.58 -1.18
N GLN A 63 9.00 -10.77 -0.59
CA GLN A 63 7.71 -11.31 -0.21
C GLN A 63 7.73 -11.77 1.24
N GLY A 64 6.63 -11.50 1.93
CA GLY A 64 6.41 -11.85 3.34
C GLY A 64 4.92 -11.84 3.66
N SER A 65 4.56 -12.08 4.91
CA SER A 65 3.18 -12.17 5.37
C SER A 65 2.72 -10.88 6.03
N CYS A 66 1.51 -10.44 5.70
CA CYS A 66 0.77 -9.43 6.45
C CYS A 66 -0.74 -9.74 6.36
N TRP A 67 -1.61 -8.74 6.56
CA TRP A 67 -3.07 -8.93 6.57
C TRP A 67 -3.63 -9.73 5.37
N PRO A 68 -3.20 -9.52 4.11
CA PRO A 68 -3.75 -10.26 2.99
C PRO A 68 -3.00 -11.57 2.69
N GLY A 69 -2.15 -12.05 3.61
CA GLY A 69 -1.24 -13.17 3.40
C GLY A 69 0.05 -12.74 2.69
N THR A 70 0.53 -13.54 1.74
CA THR A 70 1.71 -13.21 0.93
C THR A 70 1.55 -11.85 0.25
N SER A 71 2.48 -10.95 0.55
CA SER A 71 2.48 -9.55 0.15
C SER A 71 3.87 -9.10 -0.27
N SER A 72 3.92 -8.02 -1.05
CA SER A 72 5.15 -7.27 -1.37
C SER A 72 5.00 -5.82 -0.93
N TRP A 73 6.09 -5.18 -0.54
CA TRP A 73 6.07 -3.81 0.02
C TRP A 73 6.50 -2.81 -1.03
N MET A 74 5.69 -1.78 -1.24
CA MET A 74 6.01 -0.69 -2.18
C MET A 74 7.27 0.04 -1.73
N ASP A 75 8.23 0.27 -2.62
CA ASP A 75 9.47 0.95 -2.27
C ASP A 75 9.30 2.47 -2.31
N PHE A 76 8.83 3.07 -1.22
CA PHE A 76 8.61 4.53 -1.17
C PHE A 76 9.89 5.37 -1.20
N LEU A 77 11.10 4.78 -1.19
CA LEU A 77 12.31 5.54 -1.51
C LEU A 77 12.35 5.89 -3.00
N ASN A 78 11.84 5.00 -3.86
CA ASN A 78 11.68 5.21 -5.30
C ASN A 78 10.65 6.31 -5.58
N PRO A 79 11.01 7.45 -6.22
CA PRO A 79 10.05 8.46 -6.62
C PRO A 79 8.95 7.93 -7.54
N ALA A 80 9.27 7.02 -8.46
CA ALA A 80 8.28 6.43 -9.36
C ALA A 80 7.26 5.55 -8.60
N ALA A 81 7.67 4.92 -7.50
CA ALA A 81 6.76 4.18 -6.64
C ALA A 81 5.79 5.12 -5.91
N ARG A 82 6.27 6.26 -5.41
CA ARG A 82 5.41 7.30 -4.82
C ARG A 82 4.44 7.89 -5.85
N ASP A 83 4.90 8.18 -7.06
CA ASP A 83 4.04 8.70 -8.12
C ASP A 83 2.97 7.68 -8.54
N PHE A 84 3.36 6.41 -8.71
CA PHE A 84 2.44 5.32 -9.02
C PHE A 84 1.40 5.13 -7.91
N TYR A 85 1.85 4.98 -6.66
CA TYR A 85 0.97 4.76 -5.51
C TYR A 85 0.07 5.96 -5.25
N GLY A 86 0.61 7.18 -5.40
CA GLY A 86 -0.13 8.43 -5.35
C GLY A 86 -1.24 8.52 -6.40
N SER A 87 -0.97 8.05 -7.63
CA SER A 87 -1.97 8.04 -8.70
C SER A 87 -3.17 7.12 -8.40
N MET A 88 -2.98 6.10 -7.55
CA MET A 88 -4.05 5.18 -7.16
C MET A 88 -5.15 5.85 -6.35
N TYR A 89 -4.89 7.00 -5.72
CA TYR A 89 -5.89 7.74 -4.94
C TYR A 89 -6.84 8.59 -5.80
N SER A 90 -6.61 8.72 -7.11
CA SER A 90 -7.55 9.39 -8.00
C SER A 90 -8.90 8.65 -8.04
N TYR A 91 -10.00 9.38 -8.24
CA TYR A 91 -11.34 8.77 -8.34
C TYR A 91 -11.47 7.80 -9.52
N GLU A 92 -10.62 7.94 -10.54
CA GLU A 92 -10.52 7.03 -11.67
C GLU A 92 -9.93 5.68 -11.25
N ASN A 93 -8.84 5.69 -10.47
CA ASN A 93 -8.13 4.49 -10.07
C ASN A 93 -8.70 3.84 -8.80
N PHE A 94 -9.12 4.64 -7.81
CA PHE A 94 -9.85 4.15 -6.64
C PHE A 94 -11.34 4.09 -6.96
N VAL A 95 -11.72 3.13 -7.79
CA VAL A 95 -13.07 2.97 -8.32
C VAL A 95 -14.12 3.00 -7.19
N ASN A 96 -15.20 3.74 -7.43
CA ASN A 96 -16.30 4.02 -6.51
C ASN A 96 -15.95 4.88 -5.28
N SER A 97 -14.77 5.51 -5.24
CA SER A 97 -14.52 6.60 -4.29
C SER A 97 -15.13 7.92 -4.79
N THR A 98 -15.50 8.80 -3.86
CA THR A 98 -16.15 10.10 -4.14
C THR A 98 -15.49 11.20 -3.30
N PRO A 99 -15.82 12.49 -3.50
CA PRO A 99 -15.38 13.58 -2.61
C PRO A 99 -15.78 13.44 -1.13
N THR A 100 -16.61 12.47 -0.78
CA THR A 100 -16.89 12.13 0.62
C THR A 100 -15.72 11.39 1.28
N LEU A 101 -14.96 10.62 0.50
CA LEU A 101 -13.68 10.06 0.92
C LEU A 101 -12.66 11.20 0.98
N ALA A 102 -12.51 11.79 2.17
CA ALA A 102 -11.73 13.01 2.36
C ALA A 102 -10.44 12.77 3.14
N GLY A 103 -10.12 11.53 3.47
CA GLY A 103 -8.90 11.18 4.16
C GLY A 103 -8.56 9.70 4.01
N ILE A 104 -7.28 9.41 4.24
CA ILE A 104 -6.71 8.08 4.20
C ILE A 104 -6.03 7.83 5.54
N TRP A 105 -6.23 6.65 6.09
CA TRP A 105 -5.46 6.18 7.23
C TRP A 105 -4.34 5.27 6.70
N ASN A 106 -3.09 5.70 6.87
CA ASN A 106 -1.94 4.84 6.62
C ASN A 106 -1.55 4.14 7.92
N ASP A 107 -1.55 2.81 7.89
CA ASP A 107 -1.14 1.96 9.00
C ASP A 107 -0.04 0.98 8.55
N MET A 108 0.50 0.24 9.52
CA MET A 108 1.45 -0.86 9.28
C MET A 108 2.69 -0.44 8.49
N ASN A 109 3.07 0.83 8.59
CA ASN A 109 4.07 1.50 7.75
C ASN A 109 5.43 1.68 8.43
N GLU A 110 5.72 0.91 9.47
CA GLU A 110 7.07 0.77 10.04
C GLU A 110 8.15 0.37 9.01
N PRO A 111 7.95 -0.58 8.05
CA PRO A 111 6.77 -1.39 7.71
C PRO A 111 6.63 -2.70 8.50
N SER A 112 5.40 -3.10 8.81
CA SER A 112 5.09 -4.35 9.50
C SER A 112 5.15 -5.57 8.57
N VAL A 113 5.82 -6.64 9.01
CA VAL A 113 5.98 -7.94 8.32
C VAL A 113 5.80 -9.06 9.35
N PHE A 114 4.70 -9.82 9.28
CA PHE A 114 4.27 -10.73 10.35
C PHE A 114 5.13 -11.98 10.52
N ASP A 115 5.74 -12.45 9.43
CA ASP A 115 6.53 -13.68 9.41
C ASP A 115 8.04 -13.43 9.56
N ASN A 116 8.46 -12.18 9.80
CA ASN A 116 9.83 -11.90 10.20
C ASN A 116 9.99 -12.02 11.72
N SER A 117 10.68 -13.07 12.15
CA SER A 117 10.87 -13.42 13.56
C SER A 117 11.80 -12.50 14.35
N LEU A 118 12.56 -11.60 13.69
CA LEU A 118 13.45 -10.70 14.40
C LEU A 118 12.67 -9.61 15.15
N GLU A 119 11.92 -8.78 14.41
CA GLU A 119 11.24 -7.58 14.94
C GLU A 119 9.93 -7.25 14.18
N ASN A 120 9.34 -8.22 13.48
CA ASN A 120 8.12 -8.03 12.67
C ASN A 120 8.22 -6.87 11.64
N THR A 121 9.38 -6.70 11.00
CA THR A 121 9.61 -5.65 9.98
C THR A 121 10.43 -6.16 8.79
N LEU A 122 10.79 -5.32 7.82
CA LEU A 122 11.66 -5.70 6.69
C LEU A 122 13.05 -6.14 7.20
N PRO A 123 13.66 -7.19 6.62
CA PRO A 123 15.06 -7.52 6.87
C PRO A 123 15.99 -6.33 6.62
N ALA A 124 17.03 -6.19 7.45
CA ALA A 124 17.95 -5.04 7.39
C ALA A 124 18.74 -4.95 6.08
N ASP A 125 18.92 -6.08 5.39
CA ASP A 125 19.62 -6.23 4.11
C ASP A 125 18.68 -6.21 2.90
N SER A 126 17.38 -5.95 3.10
CA SER A 126 16.47 -5.65 1.98
C SER A 126 16.96 -4.41 1.24
N ILE A 127 16.78 -4.41 -0.08
CA ILE A 127 17.35 -3.42 -1.00
C ILE A 127 16.23 -2.51 -1.52
N HIS A 128 16.42 -1.21 -1.32
CA HIS A 128 15.60 -0.14 -1.84
C HIS A 128 16.25 0.52 -3.06
N PHE A 129 15.53 1.46 -3.65
CA PHE A 129 15.92 2.27 -4.79
C PHE A 129 17.34 2.84 -4.63
N GLY A 130 18.15 2.71 -5.70
CA GLY A 130 19.54 3.15 -5.68
C GLY A 130 20.50 2.20 -4.94
N GLY A 131 20.06 1.00 -4.55
CA GLY A 131 20.89 0.02 -3.85
C GLY A 131 21.03 0.28 -2.35
N VAL A 132 20.18 1.17 -1.80
CA VAL A 132 20.18 1.53 -0.39
C VAL A 132 19.59 0.39 0.43
N THR A 133 20.25 0.01 1.52
CA THR A 133 19.73 -1.05 2.38
C THR A 133 18.64 -0.54 3.31
N ASN A 134 17.69 -1.40 3.70
CA ASN A 134 16.64 -1.06 4.65
C ASN A 134 17.22 -0.55 5.99
N ARG A 135 18.38 -1.07 6.42
CA ARG A 135 19.11 -0.56 7.60
C ARG A 135 19.35 0.95 7.56
N GLU A 136 19.61 1.51 6.38
CA GLU A 136 19.94 2.92 6.21
C GLU A 136 18.69 3.83 6.24
N ILE A 137 17.53 3.31 5.84
CA ILE A 137 16.32 4.13 5.63
C ILE A 137 15.12 3.72 6.46
N HIS A 138 15.22 2.68 7.30
CA HIS A 138 14.10 2.05 8.02
C HIS A 138 13.11 3.07 8.61
N ASN A 139 13.60 3.99 9.44
CA ASN A 139 12.76 5.01 10.11
C ASN A 139 12.17 6.07 9.16
N MET A 140 12.66 6.17 7.93
CA MET A 140 12.10 7.07 6.91
C MET A 140 10.99 6.41 6.09
N TYR A 141 10.90 5.08 6.07
CA TYR A 141 9.94 4.36 5.23
C TYR A 141 8.50 4.82 5.47
N GLY A 142 8.06 4.84 6.74
CA GLY A 142 6.72 5.27 7.11
C GLY A 142 6.42 6.72 6.75
N TYR A 143 7.40 7.62 6.89
CA TYR A 143 7.27 9.01 6.46
C TYR A 143 7.14 9.13 4.93
N LEU A 144 7.93 8.36 4.17
CA LEU A 144 7.90 8.36 2.71
C LEU A 144 6.60 7.78 2.14
N HIS A 145 5.93 6.87 2.86
CA HIS A 145 4.59 6.39 2.49
C HIS A 145 3.54 7.51 2.55
N VAL A 146 3.66 8.44 3.52
CA VAL A 146 2.68 9.51 3.76
C VAL A 146 2.92 10.76 2.89
N LYS A 147 4.12 10.88 2.31
CA LYS A 147 4.58 12.08 1.59
C LYS A 147 4.19 12.07 0.11
#